data_AF-A0A1Q6K4X0-F1
#
_entry.id   AF-A0A1Q6K4X0-F1
#
_cell.length_a   1.000
_cell.length_b   1.000
_cell.length_c   1.000
_cell.angle_alpha   90.00
_cell.angle_beta   90.00
_cell.angle_gamma   90.00
#
_symmetry.space_group_name_H-M   'P 1'
#
loop_
_entity.id
_entity.type
_entity.pdbx_description
1 polymer ?
#
loop_
_entity_poly.entity_id
_entity_poly.type
_entity_poly.pdbx_seq_one_letter_code
_entity_poly.pdbx_strand_id
1 'polypeptide(L)'
;MGIASFILGIVSLVLVLTGHSLLTIILGAIGFVLGIIGLLLNKSKISYMSIIGIILIIVSIIIVGVKFIFSLNEDENTGNASQVTEEEDVKNNPIIGNWLGDSENIGYFEFNKDKSFYWYQSQYTKDNNYYKGTYSITPGALQNNGKIDYGTEGHEIYTIMLYYDSQKVNGVSKERTDMGMFIVQKESETKFNVRNMMTDSFFNINKIQSNA
;
A
#
# COMPACT_ATOMS: atom_id res chain seq x y z
N MET A 1 15.58 43.80 17.94
CA MET A 1 14.55 42.76 17.73
C MET A 1 14.41 42.30 16.28
N GLY A 2 14.63 43.16 15.26
CA GLY A 2 14.50 42.74 13.85
C GLY A 2 15.37 41.54 13.43
N ILE A 3 16.60 41.44 13.94
CA ILE A 3 17.50 40.31 13.62
C ILE A 3 16.97 38.99 14.22
N ALA A 4 16.43 39.01 15.45
CA ALA A 4 15.87 37.83 16.08
C ALA A 4 14.62 37.33 15.32
N SER A 5 13.73 38.24 14.91
CA SER A 5 12.58 37.89 14.08
C SER A 5 12.96 37.41 12.68
N PHE A 6 14.06 37.91 12.11
CA PHE A 6 14.57 37.45 10.82
C PHE A 6 15.15 36.04 10.91
N ILE A 7 15.94 35.76 11.95
CA ILE A 7 16.46 34.41 12.23
C ILE A 7 15.31 33.42 12.47
N LEU A 8 14.32 33.80 13.27
CA LEU A 8 13.10 33.00 13.50
C LEU A 8 12.31 32.77 12.21
N GLY A 9 12.24 33.76 11.31
CA GLY A 9 11.61 33.62 10.00
C GLY A 9 12.34 32.64 9.09
N ILE A 10 13.68 32.66 9.07
CA ILE A 10 14.49 31.70 8.30
C ILE A 10 14.33 30.29 8.85
N VAL A 11 14.43 30.11 10.17
CA VAL A 11 14.26 28.80 10.83
C VAL A 11 12.87 28.23 10.55
N SER A 12 11.83 29.07 10.61
CA SER A 12 10.46 28.69 10.24
C SER A 12 10.36 28.27 8.78
N LEU A 13 10.92 29.05 7.84
CA LEU A 13 10.90 28.72 6.41
C LEU A 13 11.60 27.39 6.11
N VAL A 14 12.73 27.11 6.78
CA VAL A 14 13.48 25.85 6.63
C VAL A 14 12.68 24.66 7.17
N LEU A 15 12.07 24.79 8.36
CA LEU A 15 11.20 23.75 8.94
C LEU A 15 9.94 23.48 8.09
N VAL A 16 9.46 24.51 7.43
CA VAL A 16 8.30 24.46 6.55
C VAL A 16 8.63 23.79 5.21
N LEU A 17 9.84 23.99 4.67
CA LEU A 17 10.31 23.27 3.47
C LEU A 17 10.46 21.77 3.72
N THR A 18 10.66 21.34 4.97
CA THR A 18 10.71 19.93 5.36
C THR A 18 9.32 19.32 5.62
N GLY A 19 8.26 20.13 5.79
CA GLY A 19 6.90 19.67 6.04
C GLY A 19 6.00 19.86 4.82
N HIS A 20 5.56 18.76 4.19
CA HIS A 20 4.74 18.75 2.96
C HIS A 20 3.32 19.36 3.06
N SER A 21 3.06 20.35 3.92
CA SER A 21 1.75 21.02 4.01
C SER A 21 1.78 22.42 3.38
N LEU A 22 0.96 22.61 2.35
CA LEU A 22 0.79 23.89 1.65
C LEU A 22 0.43 25.04 2.62
N LEU A 23 -0.34 24.77 3.67
CA LEU A 23 -0.78 25.75 4.66
C LEU A 23 0.38 26.30 5.48
N THR A 24 1.33 25.46 5.88
CA THR A 24 2.52 25.88 6.65
C THR A 24 3.49 26.68 5.79
N ILE A 25 3.55 26.39 4.49
CA ILE A 25 4.30 27.18 3.49
C ILE A 25 3.76 28.60 3.40
N ILE A 26 2.45 28.76 3.32
CA ILE A 26 1.80 30.07 3.23
C ILE A 26 2.02 30.88 4.52
N LEU A 27 1.83 30.26 5.69
CA LEU A 27 2.00 30.94 6.99
C LEU A 27 3.46 31.35 7.25
N GLY A 28 4.43 30.48 6.93
CA GLY A 28 5.86 30.78 7.04
C GLY A 28 6.29 31.93 6.13
N ALA A 29 5.82 31.95 4.87
CA ALA A 29 6.11 33.03 3.93
C ALA A 29 5.54 34.39 4.38
N ILE A 30 4.30 34.41 4.88
CA ILE A 30 3.67 35.64 5.40
C ILE A 30 4.44 36.17 6.62
N GLY A 31 4.81 35.29 7.55
CA GLY A 31 5.62 35.66 8.73
C GLY A 31 6.98 36.24 8.36
N PHE A 32 7.64 35.68 7.34
CA PHE A 32 8.92 36.16 6.83
C PHE A 32 8.81 37.57 6.22
N VAL A 33 7.81 37.80 5.35
CA VAL A 33 7.57 39.11 4.73
C VAL A 33 7.26 40.18 5.78
N LEU A 34 6.41 39.87 6.76
CA LEU A 34 6.10 40.79 7.86
C LEU A 34 7.32 41.07 8.74
N GLY A 35 8.20 40.08 8.94
CA GLY A 35 9.48 40.25 9.62
C GLY A 35 10.42 41.23 8.90
N ILE A 36 10.53 41.13 7.57
CA ILE A 36 11.33 42.06 6.74
C ILE A 36 10.74 43.48 6.80
N ILE A 37 9.42 43.61 6.65
CA ILE A 37 8.72 44.90 6.73
C ILE A 37 8.91 45.54 8.11
N GLY A 38 8.86 44.75 9.19
CA GLY A 38 9.15 45.21 10.54
C GLY A 38 10.60 45.67 10.74
N LEU A 39 11.55 45.09 10.02
CA LEU A 39 12.97 45.46 10.04
C LEU A 39 13.24 46.76 9.28
N LEU A 40 12.47 47.02 8.21
CA LEU A 40 12.57 48.22 7.38
C LEU A 40 11.90 49.46 7.99
N LEU A 41 10.87 49.30 8.84
CA LEU A 41 9.98 50.42 9.22
C LEU A 41 10.32 51.24 10.47
N ASN A 42 11.16 50.83 11.44
CA ASN A 42 11.79 51.80 12.37
C ASN A 42 12.82 51.21 13.35
N LYS A 43 13.83 52.02 13.71
CA LYS A 43 15.00 51.67 14.54
C LYS A 43 14.82 51.74 16.06
N SER A 44 13.69 52.17 16.63
CA SER A 44 13.62 52.43 18.09
C SER A 44 12.46 51.82 18.88
N LYS A 45 11.39 51.29 18.25
CA LYS A 45 10.29 50.61 18.97
C LYS A 45 9.72 49.45 18.17
N ILE A 46 9.29 48.41 18.87
CA ILE A 46 8.67 47.21 18.30
C ILE A 46 7.38 47.63 17.60
N SER A 47 7.33 47.49 16.28
CA SER A 47 6.13 47.73 15.48
C SER A 47 5.12 46.60 15.69
N TYR A 48 3.83 46.92 15.79
CA TYR A 48 2.73 45.93 15.87
C TYR A 48 2.81 44.88 14.76
N MET A 49 3.29 45.24 13.57
CA MET A 49 3.51 44.30 12.46
C MET A 49 4.59 43.25 12.76
N SER A 50 5.64 43.62 13.51
CA SER A 50 6.67 42.68 13.96
C SER A 50 6.14 41.71 15.00
N ILE A 51 5.22 42.14 15.86
CA ILE A 51 4.56 41.29 16.86
C ILE A 51 3.68 40.26 16.17
N ILE A 52 2.87 40.69 15.19
CA ILE A 52 2.02 39.79 14.39
C ILE A 52 2.87 38.77 13.62
N GLY A 53 3.98 39.20 13.02
CA GLY A 53 4.91 38.29 12.35
C GLY A 53 5.49 37.23 13.28
N ILE A 54 5.87 37.60 14.52
CA ILE A 54 6.37 36.65 15.52
C ILE A 54 5.28 35.65 15.92
N ILE A 55 4.04 36.10 16.13
CA ILE A 55 2.92 35.22 16.48
C ILE A 55 2.68 34.19 15.37
N LEU A 56 2.69 34.62 14.10
CA LEU A 56 2.51 33.71 12.96
C LEU A 56 3.64 32.68 12.83
N ILE A 57 4.88 33.08 13.15
CA ILE A 57 6.02 32.16 13.19
C ILE A 57 5.83 31.12 14.30
N ILE A 58 5.43 31.54 15.51
CA ILE A 58 5.18 30.64 16.64
C ILE A 58 4.07 29.63 16.28
N VAL A 59 2.97 30.09 15.68
CA VAL A 59 1.88 29.20 15.23
C VAL A 59 2.37 28.19 14.20
N SER A 60 3.22 28.62 13.25
CA SER A 60 3.80 27.72 12.24
C SER A 60 4.68 26.64 12.87
N ILE A 61 5.52 27.01 13.85
CA ILE A 61 6.39 26.07 14.59
C ILE A 61 5.55 25.07 15.41
N ILE A 62 4.47 25.52 16.06
CA ILE A 62 3.57 24.64 16.81
C ILE A 62 2.92 23.61 15.89
N ILE A 63 2.43 24.01 14.71
CA ILE A 63 1.79 23.08 13.75
C ILE A 63 2.80 22.02 13.28
N VAL A 64 4.03 22.43 12.96
CA VAL A 64 5.11 21.51 12.56
C VAL A 64 5.50 20.59 13.72
N GLY A 65 5.64 21.12 14.93
CA GLY A 65 5.96 20.35 16.13
C GLY A 65 4.88 19.32 16.49
N VAL A 66 3.61 19.68 16.38
CA VAL A 66 2.49 18.76 16.57
C VAL A 66 2.53 17.64 15.53
N LYS A 67 2.74 17.96 14.24
CA LYS A 67 2.90 16.93 13.21
C LYS A 67 4.10 16.03 13.43
N PHE A 68 5.23 16.59 13.87
CA PHE A 68 6.43 15.82 14.18
C PHE A 68 6.20 14.88 15.37
N ILE A 69 5.53 15.35 16.44
CA ILE A 69 5.12 14.50 17.57
C ILE A 69 4.14 13.41 17.11
N PHE A 70 3.17 13.73 16.24
CA PHE A 70 2.28 12.73 15.67
C PHE A 70 3.00 11.73 14.76
N SER A 71 4.04 12.15 14.03
CA SER A 71 4.88 11.26 13.22
C SER A 71 5.75 10.35 14.09
N LEU A 72 6.30 10.86 15.21
CA LEU A 72 7.02 10.04 16.18
C LEU A 72 6.08 9.09 16.94
N ASN A 73 4.86 9.54 17.22
CA ASN A 73 3.80 8.67 17.76
C ASN A 73 3.24 7.74 16.69
N GLU A 74 3.37 8.00 15.38
CA GLU A 74 3.06 7.00 14.36
C GLU A 74 4.10 5.87 14.38
N ASP A 75 5.36 6.14 14.74
CA ASP A 75 6.37 5.10 14.92
C ASP A 75 6.20 4.29 16.22
N GLU A 76 5.65 4.87 17.29
CA GLU A 76 5.32 4.14 18.54
C GLU A 76 3.87 3.60 18.59
N ASN A 77 2.96 4.12 17.77
CA ASN A 77 1.53 3.78 17.76
C ASN A 77 1.05 3.16 16.43
N THR A 78 1.98 2.81 15.53
CA THR A 78 1.77 1.73 14.54
C THR A 78 1.83 0.34 15.17
N GLY A 79 2.11 0.25 16.48
CA GLY A 79 2.11 -1.00 17.25
C GLY A 79 0.73 -1.56 17.62
N ASN A 80 -0.38 -1.09 17.04
CA ASN A 80 -1.72 -1.65 17.32
C ASN A 80 -2.65 -1.82 16.10
N ALA A 81 -2.12 -1.75 14.87
CA ALA A 81 -2.87 -2.13 13.66
C ALA A 81 -2.26 -3.32 12.90
N SER A 82 -1.22 -3.96 13.45
CA SER A 82 -0.62 -5.16 12.88
C SER A 82 -0.30 -6.17 13.98
N GLN A 83 -1.36 -6.54 14.70
CA GLN A 83 -1.43 -7.83 15.36
C GLN A 83 -2.74 -8.52 14.97
N VAL A 84 -3.12 -8.44 13.69
CA VAL A 84 -3.73 -9.61 13.07
C VAL A 84 -2.58 -10.60 13.01
N THR A 85 -2.49 -11.43 14.03
CA THR A 85 -1.51 -12.52 14.16
C THR A 85 -1.36 -13.17 12.79
N GLU A 86 -0.15 -13.50 12.32
CA GLU A 86 0.03 -14.30 11.09
C GLU A 86 -0.90 -15.54 11.09
N GLU A 87 -1.29 -16.03 12.28
CA GLU A 87 -2.33 -17.04 12.46
C GLU A 87 -3.74 -16.66 11.97
N GLU A 88 -4.24 -15.44 12.16
CA GLU A 88 -5.57 -15.02 11.66
C GLU A 88 -5.57 -14.78 10.14
N ASP A 89 -4.49 -14.22 9.61
CA ASP A 89 -4.32 -13.96 8.17
C ASP A 89 -4.12 -15.25 7.36
N VAL A 90 -3.71 -16.34 8.03
CA VAL A 90 -3.70 -17.71 7.49
C VAL A 90 -5.03 -18.42 7.72
N LYS A 91 -5.71 -18.20 8.86
CA LYS A 91 -7.00 -18.84 9.18
C LYS A 91 -8.15 -18.35 8.28
N ASN A 92 -8.07 -17.10 7.80
CA ASN A 92 -9.07 -16.49 6.94
C ASN A 92 -8.68 -16.39 5.46
N ASN A 93 -7.60 -17.05 5.01
CA ASN A 93 -7.20 -17.00 3.61
C ASN A 93 -8.07 -17.94 2.74
N PRO A 94 -8.96 -17.39 1.89
CA PRO A 94 -9.98 -18.16 1.19
C PRO A 94 -9.41 -19.05 0.07
N ILE A 95 -8.20 -18.77 -0.40
CA ILE A 95 -7.59 -19.48 -1.53
C ILE A 95 -6.64 -20.59 -1.09
N ILE A 96 -6.40 -20.79 0.21
CA ILE A 96 -5.50 -21.86 0.66
C ILE A 96 -6.05 -23.23 0.21
N GLY A 97 -5.15 -24.02 -0.36
CA GLY A 97 -5.41 -25.38 -0.82
C GLY A 97 -4.98 -25.61 -2.26
N ASN A 98 -5.54 -26.69 -2.81
CA ASN A 98 -5.19 -27.25 -4.10
C ASN A 98 -6.32 -26.97 -5.08
N TRP A 99 -6.01 -26.42 -6.25
CA TRP A 99 -7.01 -25.94 -7.21
C TRP A 99 -6.69 -26.40 -8.62
N LEU A 100 -7.71 -26.86 -9.34
CA LEU A 100 -7.61 -27.29 -10.72
C LEU A 100 -8.29 -26.29 -11.65
N GLY A 101 -7.58 -25.85 -12.68
CA GLY A 101 -8.18 -25.10 -13.78
C GLY A 101 -9.25 -25.90 -14.52
N ASP A 102 -10.25 -25.21 -15.04
CA ASP A 102 -11.32 -25.81 -15.85
C ASP A 102 -10.89 -26.28 -17.25
N SER A 103 -9.64 -26.03 -17.63
CA SER A 103 -9.01 -26.58 -18.83
C SER A 103 -7.57 -27.00 -18.58
N GLU A 104 -7.09 -27.98 -19.36
CA GLU A 104 -5.73 -28.53 -19.24
C GLU A 104 -4.62 -27.47 -19.41
N ASN A 105 -4.90 -26.39 -20.15
CA ASN A 105 -3.94 -25.32 -20.39
C ASN A 105 -3.75 -24.39 -19.19
N ILE A 106 -4.71 -24.36 -18.27
CA ILE A 106 -4.64 -23.54 -17.05
C ILE A 106 -3.83 -24.27 -15.99
N GLY A 107 -3.91 -25.60 -15.91
CA GLY A 107 -3.09 -26.41 -15.00
C GLY A 107 -3.60 -26.45 -13.55
N TYR A 108 -2.66 -26.64 -12.62
CA TYR A 108 -2.92 -26.96 -11.22
C TYR A 108 -2.19 -25.99 -10.28
N PHE A 109 -2.87 -25.47 -9.25
CA PHE A 109 -2.34 -24.49 -8.31
C PHE A 109 -2.31 -25.06 -6.88
N GLU A 110 -1.23 -24.77 -6.17
CA GLU A 110 -1.11 -25.03 -4.72
C GLU A 110 -0.81 -23.72 -4.02
N PHE A 111 -1.71 -23.29 -3.13
CA PHE A 111 -1.53 -22.12 -2.27
C PHE A 111 -1.35 -22.57 -0.82
N ASN A 112 -0.17 -22.30 -0.28
CA ASN A 112 0.24 -22.78 1.04
C ASN A 112 0.04 -21.74 2.14
N LYS A 113 -0.05 -22.23 3.39
CA LYS A 113 -0.21 -21.38 4.59
C LYS A 113 0.93 -20.39 4.79
N ASP A 114 2.14 -20.75 4.38
CA ASP A 114 3.34 -19.91 4.47
C ASP A 114 3.45 -18.86 3.35
N LYS A 115 2.36 -18.62 2.61
CA LYS A 115 2.28 -17.71 1.45
C LYS A 115 3.17 -18.13 0.28
N SER A 116 3.71 -19.35 0.27
CA SER A 116 4.31 -19.93 -0.93
C SER A 116 3.23 -20.46 -1.88
N PHE A 117 3.51 -20.44 -3.18
CA PHE A 117 2.64 -21.08 -4.16
C PHE A 117 3.44 -21.87 -5.19
N TYR A 118 2.74 -22.83 -5.79
CA TYR A 118 3.20 -23.56 -6.97
C TYR A 118 2.10 -23.59 -8.03
N TRP A 119 2.50 -23.43 -9.28
CA TRP A 119 1.64 -23.60 -10.43
C TRP A 119 2.26 -24.68 -11.31
N TYR A 120 1.52 -25.76 -11.54
CA TYR A 120 1.96 -26.93 -12.30
C TYR A 120 1.17 -27.11 -13.58
N GLN A 121 1.77 -27.82 -14.53
CA GLN A 121 1.06 -28.28 -15.72
C GLN A 121 -0.11 -29.22 -15.37
N SER A 122 0.09 -30.10 -14.39
CA SER A 122 -0.91 -31.08 -13.99
C SER A 122 -0.71 -31.50 -12.54
N GLN A 123 -1.79 -31.91 -11.87
CA GLN A 123 -1.76 -32.48 -10.52
C GLN A 123 -0.95 -33.80 -10.43
N TYR A 124 -0.76 -34.50 -11.56
CA TYR A 124 -0.08 -35.80 -11.59
C TYR A 124 1.45 -35.70 -11.78
N THR A 125 1.96 -34.54 -12.19
CA THR A 125 3.38 -34.33 -12.53
C THR A 125 3.89 -33.06 -11.89
N LYS A 126 4.15 -33.12 -10.58
CA LYS A 126 4.64 -31.96 -9.80
C LYS A 126 6.10 -31.59 -10.10
N ASP A 127 6.86 -32.47 -10.74
CA ASP A 127 8.24 -32.19 -11.16
C ASP A 127 8.32 -31.22 -12.36
N ASN A 128 7.21 -31.05 -13.09
CA ASN A 128 7.06 -30.10 -14.20
C ASN A 128 6.14 -28.96 -13.75
N ASN A 129 6.71 -28.05 -12.95
CA ASN A 129 6.00 -26.87 -12.52
C ASN A 129 6.18 -25.72 -13.51
N TYR A 130 5.07 -25.07 -13.82
CA TYR A 130 5.04 -23.81 -14.53
C TYR A 130 5.71 -22.73 -13.68
N TYR A 131 5.25 -22.47 -12.47
CA TYR A 131 5.83 -21.39 -11.66
C TYR A 131 5.92 -21.80 -10.20
N LYS A 132 6.81 -21.15 -9.47
CA LYS A 132 6.89 -21.23 -8.01
C LYS A 132 7.30 -19.89 -7.45
N GLY A 133 6.81 -19.56 -6.26
CA GLY A 133 7.19 -18.32 -5.60
C GLY A 133 6.29 -18.02 -4.42
N THR A 134 6.00 -16.74 -4.21
CA THR A 134 5.15 -16.26 -3.13
C THR A 134 3.91 -15.57 -3.67
N TYR A 135 2.87 -15.52 -2.84
CA TYR A 135 1.63 -14.83 -3.18
C TYR A 135 1.17 -13.92 -2.05
N SER A 136 0.44 -12.88 -2.43
CA SER A 136 -0.31 -12.03 -1.51
C SER A 136 -1.75 -11.91 -1.99
N ILE A 137 -2.67 -11.82 -1.05
CA ILE A 137 -4.10 -11.64 -1.30
C ILE A 137 -4.58 -10.37 -0.61
N THR A 138 -5.38 -9.57 -1.31
CA THR A 138 -6.06 -8.40 -0.75
C THR A 138 -7.52 -8.44 -1.16
N PRO A 139 -8.43 -7.75 -0.43
CA PRO A 139 -9.76 -7.46 -0.95
C PRO A 139 -9.65 -6.81 -2.33
N GLY A 140 -10.49 -7.28 -3.26
CA GLY A 140 -10.51 -6.84 -4.64
C GLY A 140 -11.80 -6.07 -4.98
N ALA A 141 -11.88 -5.59 -6.22
CA ALA A 141 -13.07 -4.98 -6.75
C ALA A 141 -13.19 -5.21 -8.27
N LEU A 142 -14.41 -5.25 -8.78
CA LEU A 142 -14.72 -5.30 -10.20
C LEU A 142 -15.38 -3.99 -10.64
N GLN A 143 -14.95 -3.45 -11.79
CA GLN A 143 -15.63 -2.32 -12.40
C GLN A 143 -16.64 -2.82 -13.43
N ASN A 144 -17.90 -2.44 -13.27
CA ASN A 144 -18.98 -2.78 -14.19
C ASN A 144 -19.79 -1.53 -14.55
N ASN A 145 -19.75 -1.12 -15.83
CA ASN A 145 -20.46 0.05 -16.35
C ASN A 145 -20.25 1.33 -15.51
N GLY A 146 -19.02 1.59 -15.09
CA GLY A 146 -18.64 2.76 -14.30
C GLY A 146 -18.96 2.67 -12.80
N LYS A 147 -19.56 1.57 -12.32
CA LYS A 147 -19.73 1.27 -10.89
C LYS A 147 -18.65 0.31 -10.41
N ILE A 148 -18.25 0.46 -9.16
CA ILE A 148 -17.29 -0.44 -8.50
C ILE A 148 -18.08 -1.39 -7.60
N ASP A 149 -17.87 -2.68 -7.79
CA ASP A 149 -18.41 -3.77 -6.97
C ASP A 149 -17.27 -4.38 -6.14
N TYR A 150 -17.42 -4.39 -4.82
CA TYR A 150 -16.44 -4.93 -3.87
C TYR A 150 -16.76 -6.39 -3.47
N GLY A 151 -17.81 -6.97 -4.03
CA GLY A 151 -18.35 -8.26 -3.60
C GLY A 151 -19.23 -8.13 -2.36
N THR A 152 -19.94 -9.21 -2.07
CA THR A 152 -20.78 -9.36 -0.87
C THR A 152 -20.37 -10.62 -0.13
N GLU A 153 -20.86 -10.79 1.10
CA GLU A 153 -20.67 -12.05 1.84
C GLU A 153 -21.12 -13.26 0.99
N GLY A 154 -20.25 -14.26 0.86
CA GLY A 154 -20.44 -15.44 0.00
C GLY A 154 -20.04 -15.26 -1.48
N HIS A 155 -19.83 -14.02 -1.93
CA HIS A 155 -19.42 -13.65 -3.29
C HIS A 155 -18.26 -12.64 -3.27
N GLU A 156 -17.35 -12.82 -2.33
CA GLU A 156 -16.25 -11.89 -2.12
C GLU A 156 -15.31 -11.85 -3.33
N ILE A 157 -14.72 -10.68 -3.55
CA ILE A 157 -13.76 -10.44 -4.61
C ILE A 157 -12.39 -10.21 -3.98
N TYR A 158 -11.37 -10.83 -4.55
CA TYR A 158 -10.00 -10.75 -4.10
C TYR A 158 -9.08 -10.39 -5.25
N THR A 159 -7.97 -9.73 -4.94
CA THR A 159 -6.84 -9.61 -5.84
C THR A 159 -5.72 -10.49 -5.34
N ILE A 160 -5.25 -11.39 -6.20
CA ILE A 160 -4.08 -12.23 -5.94
C ILE A 160 -2.92 -11.69 -6.75
N MET A 161 -1.83 -11.37 -6.08
CA MET A 161 -0.55 -11.07 -6.71
C MET A 161 0.39 -12.25 -6.49
N LEU A 162 1.00 -12.74 -7.58
CA LEU A 162 1.98 -13.81 -7.59
C LEU A 162 3.34 -13.22 -7.94
N TYR A 163 4.35 -13.50 -7.12
CA TYR A 163 5.74 -13.15 -7.38
C TYR A 163 6.49 -14.46 -7.58
N TYR A 164 7.07 -14.68 -8.76
CA TYR A 164 7.63 -15.98 -9.09
C TYR A 164 8.83 -15.91 -9.99
N ASP A 165 9.67 -16.93 -9.85
CA ASP A 165 10.74 -17.20 -10.79
C ASP A 165 10.28 -18.21 -11.85
N SER A 166 10.84 -18.06 -13.04
CA SER A 166 10.60 -18.88 -14.22
C SER A 166 10.69 -20.40 -14.04
N GLN A 167 9.97 -21.07 -14.95
CA GLN A 167 9.62 -22.48 -15.00
C GLN A 167 10.81 -23.46 -15.18
N LYS A 168 10.55 -24.71 -14.80
CA LYS A 168 11.25 -25.89 -15.34
C LYS A 168 10.27 -26.65 -16.24
N VAL A 169 10.34 -26.44 -17.56
CA VAL A 169 9.57 -27.22 -18.55
C VAL A 169 10.52 -28.20 -19.22
N ASN A 170 10.21 -29.49 -19.17
CA ASN A 170 11.04 -30.54 -19.77
C ASN A 170 12.50 -30.52 -19.30
N GLY A 171 12.73 -30.16 -18.02
CA GLY A 171 14.07 -30.15 -17.43
C GLY A 171 14.92 -28.89 -17.69
N VAL A 172 14.48 -27.97 -18.55
CA VAL A 172 15.20 -26.73 -18.83
C VAL A 172 14.69 -25.63 -17.92
N SER A 173 15.58 -25.08 -17.09
CA SER A 173 15.30 -23.91 -16.25
C SER A 173 15.72 -22.64 -17.00
N LYS A 174 14.84 -21.65 -16.99
CA LYS A 174 15.18 -20.25 -17.28
C LYS A 174 14.97 -19.51 -15.96
N GLU A 175 15.80 -18.54 -15.60
CA GLU A 175 15.56 -17.70 -14.43
C GLU A 175 15.12 -16.33 -14.92
N ARG A 176 13.92 -15.93 -14.51
CA ARG A 176 13.36 -14.59 -14.69
C ARG A 176 12.31 -14.42 -13.61
N THR A 177 12.47 -13.39 -12.80
CA THR A 177 11.47 -12.95 -11.84
C THR A 177 10.38 -12.21 -12.59
N ASP A 178 9.13 -12.65 -12.43
CA ASP A 178 7.96 -12.08 -13.06
C ASP A 178 6.83 -11.91 -12.03
N MET A 179 5.77 -11.19 -12.43
CA MET A 179 4.61 -10.91 -11.59
C MET A 179 3.33 -11.32 -12.32
N GLY A 180 2.48 -12.05 -11.60
CA GLY A 180 1.11 -12.35 -12.02
C GLY A 180 0.12 -11.56 -11.18
N MET A 181 -0.93 -11.04 -11.80
CA MET A 181 -2.02 -10.35 -11.10
C MET A 181 -3.35 -10.91 -11.56
N PHE A 182 -4.17 -11.34 -10.60
CA PHE A 182 -5.45 -11.99 -10.86
C PHE A 182 -6.54 -11.37 -9.99
N ILE A 183 -7.71 -11.12 -10.58
CA ILE A 183 -8.92 -10.88 -9.81
C ILE A 183 -9.65 -12.20 -9.67
N VAL A 184 -10.03 -12.55 -8.45
CA VAL A 184 -10.70 -13.79 -8.11
C VAL A 184 -12.02 -13.49 -7.43
N GLN A 185 -13.11 -14.00 -8.00
CA GLN A 185 -14.46 -13.87 -7.45
C GLN A 185 -14.94 -15.22 -6.93
N LYS A 186 -15.38 -15.25 -5.67
CA LYS A 186 -16.00 -16.43 -5.06
C LYS A 186 -17.35 -16.73 -5.71
N GLU A 187 -17.47 -17.92 -6.29
CA GLU A 187 -18.75 -18.47 -6.69
C GLU A 187 -19.29 -19.41 -5.61
N SER A 188 -18.42 -20.21 -5.01
CA SER A 188 -18.70 -21.08 -3.86
C SER A 188 -17.43 -21.35 -3.05
N GLU A 189 -17.52 -22.09 -1.94
CA GLU A 189 -16.35 -22.54 -1.16
C GLU A 189 -15.35 -23.39 -1.96
N THR A 190 -15.79 -23.95 -3.09
CA THR A 190 -15.00 -24.86 -3.92
C THR A 190 -14.78 -24.35 -5.33
N LYS A 191 -15.25 -23.16 -5.68
CA LYS A 191 -15.15 -22.63 -7.04
C LYS A 191 -14.90 -21.13 -7.05
N PHE A 192 -13.90 -20.75 -7.84
CA PHE A 192 -13.53 -19.37 -8.09
C PHE A 192 -13.53 -19.06 -9.59
N ASN A 193 -14.04 -17.87 -9.92
CA ASN A 193 -13.92 -17.29 -11.24
C ASN A 193 -12.72 -16.35 -11.24
N VAL A 194 -11.80 -16.55 -12.20
CA VAL A 194 -10.50 -15.88 -12.22
C VAL A 194 -10.36 -15.08 -13.50
N ARG A 195 -9.94 -13.82 -13.34
CA ARG A 195 -9.51 -12.95 -14.44
C ARG A 195 -8.02 -12.68 -14.31
N ASN A 196 -7.26 -12.99 -15.35
CA ASN A 196 -5.87 -12.57 -15.46
C ASN A 196 -5.82 -11.10 -15.90
N MET A 197 -5.26 -10.23 -15.06
CA MET A 197 -5.22 -8.78 -15.32
C MET A 197 -4.21 -8.39 -16.40
N MET A 198 -3.23 -9.25 -16.70
CA MET A 198 -2.21 -8.99 -17.71
C MET A 198 -2.68 -9.33 -19.12
N THR A 199 -3.46 -10.41 -19.25
CA THR A 199 -3.94 -10.94 -20.55
C THR A 199 -5.42 -10.70 -20.80
N ASP A 200 -6.15 -10.22 -19.80
CA ASP A 200 -7.61 -10.09 -19.78
C ASP A 200 -8.38 -11.41 -20.02
N SER A 201 -7.72 -12.55 -19.83
CA SER A 201 -8.32 -13.87 -20.01
C SER A 201 -9.08 -14.31 -18.77
N PHE A 202 -10.17 -15.05 -18.97
CA PHE A 202 -11.02 -15.59 -17.91
C PHE A 202 -10.93 -17.12 -17.88
N PHE A 203 -10.91 -17.67 -16.67
CA PHE A 203 -10.96 -19.12 -16.43
C PHE A 203 -11.50 -19.40 -15.04
N ASN A 204 -11.89 -20.63 -14.77
CA ASN A 204 -12.34 -21.05 -13.45
C ASN A 204 -11.32 -21.97 -12.80
N ILE A 205 -11.25 -21.92 -11.48
CA ILE A 205 -10.50 -22.89 -10.68
C ILE A 205 -11.42 -23.55 -9.66
N ASN A 206 -11.27 -24.87 -9.51
CA ASN A 206 -12.09 -25.69 -8.61
C ASN A 206 -11.21 -26.32 -7.54
N LYS A 207 -11.66 -26.30 -6.28
CA LYS A 207 -10.93 -26.87 -5.16
C LYS A 207 -10.91 -28.39 -5.28
N ILE A 208 -9.72 -28.97 -5.22
CA ILE A 208 -9.56 -30.42 -5.14
C ILE A 208 -9.79 -30.82 -3.69
N GLN A 209 -10.83 -31.60 -3.43
CA GLN A 209 -11.00 -32.22 -2.12
C GLN A 209 -9.86 -33.23 -1.93
N SER A 210 -9.07 -33.04 -0.87
CA SER A 210 -8.13 -34.07 -0.43
C SER A 210 -8.96 -35.28 -0.02
N ASN A 211 -8.95 -36.35 -0.82
CA ASN A 211 -9.33 -37.67 -0.32
C ASN A 211 -8.27 -38.04 0.73
N ALA A 212 -8.58 -37.76 1.99
CA ALA A 212 -7.81 -38.24 3.13
C ALA A 212 -8.01 -39.75 3.28
#